data_AF-A0A940BAN2-F1
#
_entry.id   AF-A0A940BAN2-F1
#
_cell.length_a   1.000
_cell.length_b   1.000
_cell.length_c   1.000
_cell.angle_alpha   90.00
_cell.angle_beta   90.00
_cell.angle_gamma   90.00
#
_symmetry.space_group_name_H-M   'P 1'
#
loop_
_entity.id
_entity.type
_entity.pdbx_description
1 polymer ?
#
loop_
_entity_poly.entity_id
_entity_poly.type
_entity_poly.pdbx_seq_one_letter_code
_entity_poly.pdbx_strand_id
1 'polypeptide(L)'
;MRRILVILLLLLSGRAFAIDYNPDGTIKPVIDWYVNNIKAELYEITNPNELAGLAALVNGTTGLFSPYDFTGKTVVLANDIDMESYVDEKTSSVKGCVWIPIGINYSVRFAGAFDGQGYAIKNLVVGGGKSGTLFGYNSGTIRNLVIAGGMVSTDYYGAGICSHNSGTIDHCINTANIFCNNYGGGIVGKNYGDGVITNCINIGYVQNGNFCGGIAGSNAPSGTVINNCIYDIQMCPLKKGCGTIDNKNIKGLPTSQILAGLNFDRTGFVIEDGLYPRLEISTINDAMRAALSPVKLPEGQSAAGVSRNFEFVKSPGVDYSSSNTTFLELVDNKCELKGSACVSIIIKGGNCTRYVNIRSTMPHALVTGTNNSPIRIKNYDEFIQFANAVNYCTNYKGFACIDGFKDVYFALMGNIYIPKSENWQPIGTPSAPFNGNFSGYGHVIANMNIMRPLDKYCGLFGYNNGTISKVCLVGGH
;
A
#
# COMPACT_ATOMS: atom_id res chain seq x y z
N MET A 1 -40.47 24.44 29.22
CA MET A 1 -41.11 23.28 29.87
C MET A 1 -41.48 22.28 28.79
N ARG A 2 -40.85 21.09 28.79
CA ARG A 2 -41.31 19.76 28.29
C ARG A 2 -42.08 19.75 26.95
N ARG A 3 -41.69 19.02 25.88
CA ARG A 3 -41.32 17.60 25.70
C ARG A 3 -41.65 17.34 24.20
N ILE A 4 -40.99 16.57 23.35
CA ILE A 4 -40.37 15.26 23.46
C ILE A 4 -39.30 15.14 22.36
N LEU A 5 -38.12 14.74 22.78
CA LEU A 5 -37.04 14.18 21.99
C LEU A 5 -37.47 12.75 21.60
N VAL A 6 -37.78 12.48 20.32
CA VAL A 6 -37.95 11.11 19.84
C VAL A 6 -36.57 10.61 19.41
N ILE A 7 -35.77 10.18 20.37
CA ILE A 7 -34.69 9.22 20.12
C ILE A 7 -35.39 7.87 20.03
N LEU A 8 -35.71 7.43 18.81
CA LEU A 8 -36.10 6.04 18.59
C LEU A 8 -34.81 5.21 18.61
N LEU A 9 -34.50 4.71 19.81
CA LEU A 9 -33.43 3.75 20.07
C LEU A 9 -33.86 2.39 19.47
N LEU A 10 -33.67 2.21 18.16
CA LEU A 10 -33.71 0.87 17.56
C LEU A 10 -32.35 0.22 17.80
N LEU A 11 -32.23 -0.44 18.95
CA LEU A 11 -31.34 -1.58 19.14
C LEU A 11 -31.78 -2.70 18.18
N LEU A 12 -31.39 -2.60 16.92
CA LEU A 12 -31.33 -3.73 16.02
C LEU A 12 -29.93 -4.31 16.13
N SER A 13 -29.86 -5.44 16.82
CA SER A 13 -28.80 -6.44 16.77
C SER A 13 -28.07 -6.43 15.43
N GLY A 14 -26.73 -6.37 15.49
CA GLY A 14 -25.82 -6.43 14.34
C GLY A 14 -26.02 -7.66 13.45
N ARG A 15 -27.02 -7.60 12.58
CA ARG A 15 -27.01 -8.31 11.31
C ARG A 15 -26.46 -7.34 10.29
N ALA A 16 -25.31 -7.67 9.72
CA ALA A 16 -24.92 -7.11 8.44
C ALA A 16 -26.12 -7.25 7.49
N PHE A 17 -26.59 -6.15 6.90
CA PHE A 17 -27.51 -6.26 5.78
C PHE A 17 -26.75 -7.02 4.69
N ALA A 18 -27.26 -8.19 4.30
CA ALA A 18 -26.74 -8.90 3.14
C ALA A 18 -26.98 -8.00 1.92
N ILE A 19 -25.94 -7.78 1.12
CA ILE A 19 -26.05 -6.98 -0.11
C ILE A 19 -26.89 -7.77 -1.12
N ASP A 20 -27.96 -7.15 -1.62
CA ASP A 20 -28.73 -7.74 -2.72
C ASP A 20 -28.02 -7.48 -4.06
N TYR A 21 -27.88 -8.53 -4.88
CA TYR A 21 -27.24 -8.45 -6.19
C TYR A 21 -28.22 -8.76 -7.33
N ASN A 22 -28.00 -8.12 -8.48
CA ASN A 22 -28.60 -8.53 -9.75
C ASN A 22 -27.91 -9.81 -10.28
N PRO A 23 -28.55 -10.56 -11.20
CA PRO A 23 -27.94 -11.76 -11.80
C PRO A 23 -26.60 -11.52 -12.52
N ASP A 24 -26.32 -10.29 -12.94
CA ASP A 24 -25.07 -9.88 -13.58
C ASP A 24 -23.94 -9.51 -12.58
N GLY A 25 -24.21 -9.59 -11.27
CA GLY A 25 -23.24 -9.27 -10.21
C GLY A 25 -23.14 -7.78 -9.86
N THR A 26 -23.97 -6.91 -10.45
CA THR A 26 -24.12 -5.52 -10.00
C THR A 26 -24.94 -5.45 -8.72
N ILE A 27 -24.69 -4.46 -7.86
CA ILE A 27 -25.49 -4.24 -6.64
C ILE A 27 -26.90 -3.81 -7.06
N LYS A 28 -27.93 -4.47 -6.51
CA LYS A 28 -29.32 -4.18 -6.82
C LYS A 28 -29.72 -2.80 -6.27
N PRO A 29 -30.16 -1.84 -7.10
CA PRO A 29 -30.55 -0.52 -6.62
C PRO A 29 -31.81 -0.55 -5.75
N VAL A 30 -31.79 0.17 -4.62
CA VAL A 30 -32.96 0.42 -3.75
C VAL A 30 -33.19 1.92 -3.64
N ILE A 31 -34.42 2.37 -3.93
CA ILE A 31 -34.77 3.80 -4.04
C ILE A 31 -35.95 4.21 -3.15
N ASP A 32 -36.43 3.35 -2.24
CA ASP A 32 -37.58 3.65 -1.39
C ASP A 32 -37.38 4.90 -0.52
N TRP A 33 -36.14 5.12 -0.06
CA TRP A 33 -35.73 6.33 0.66
C TRP A 33 -36.03 7.62 -0.11
N TYR A 34 -35.90 7.58 -1.44
CA TYR A 34 -36.19 8.70 -2.34
C TYR A 34 -37.68 8.78 -2.68
N VAL A 35 -38.28 7.67 -3.11
CA VAL A 35 -39.68 7.65 -3.59
C VAL A 35 -40.65 8.07 -2.49
N ASN A 36 -40.43 7.60 -1.26
CA ASN A 36 -41.27 7.94 -0.12
C ASN A 36 -41.09 9.40 0.33
N ASN A 37 -40.02 10.07 -0.11
CA ASN A 37 -39.64 11.42 0.33
C ASN A 37 -39.22 12.33 -0.84
N ILE A 38 -39.88 12.24 -2.00
CA ILE A 38 -39.44 12.90 -3.25
C ILE A 38 -39.28 14.44 -3.16
N LYS A 39 -39.90 15.07 -2.15
CA LYS A 39 -39.81 16.52 -1.91
C LYS A 39 -38.74 16.91 -0.89
N ALA A 40 -38.11 15.96 -0.20
CA ALA A 40 -37.09 16.25 0.79
C ALA A 40 -35.89 16.98 0.17
N GLU A 41 -35.20 17.78 0.98
CA GLU A 41 -33.96 18.47 0.60
C GLU A 41 -32.71 17.70 1.04
N LEU A 42 -32.87 16.81 2.01
CA LEU A 42 -31.84 15.94 2.55
C LEU A 42 -32.28 14.48 2.47
N TYR A 43 -31.37 13.62 2.03
CA TYR A 43 -31.55 12.17 1.98
C TYR A 43 -30.40 11.47 2.67
N GLU A 44 -30.68 10.35 3.33
CA GLU A 44 -29.69 9.54 4.05
C GLU A 44 -29.46 8.22 3.32
N ILE A 45 -28.20 7.81 3.21
CA ILE A 45 -27.77 6.51 2.69
C ILE A 45 -27.07 5.75 3.81
N THR A 46 -27.50 4.53 4.02
CA THR A 46 -27.05 3.67 5.13
C THR A 46 -26.44 2.35 4.67
N ASN A 47 -26.65 1.96 3.42
CA ASN A 47 -26.18 0.68 2.88
C ASN A 47 -25.84 0.74 1.37
N PRO A 48 -25.15 -0.29 0.83
CA PRO A 48 -24.71 -0.31 -0.56
C PRO A 48 -25.84 -0.31 -1.59
N ASN A 49 -26.98 -0.93 -1.28
CA ASN A 49 -28.13 -1.00 -2.19
C ASN A 49 -28.80 0.39 -2.36
N GLU A 50 -28.86 1.18 -1.30
CA GLU A 50 -29.31 2.59 -1.35
C GLU A 50 -28.33 3.47 -2.14
N LEU A 51 -27.02 3.26 -1.97
CA LEU A 51 -25.99 3.94 -2.75
C LEU A 51 -26.08 3.59 -4.25
N ALA A 52 -26.32 2.32 -4.58
CA ALA A 52 -26.64 1.90 -5.94
C ALA A 52 -27.96 2.51 -6.44
N GLY A 53 -28.93 2.73 -5.55
CA GLY A 53 -30.15 3.50 -5.80
C GLY A 53 -29.87 4.93 -6.26
N LEU A 54 -28.99 5.64 -5.56
CA LEU A 54 -28.54 6.99 -5.97
C LEU A 54 -27.92 6.95 -7.37
N ALA A 55 -27.02 6.00 -7.63
CA ALA A 55 -26.42 5.83 -8.96
C ALA A 55 -27.49 5.59 -10.03
N ALA A 56 -28.48 4.74 -9.75
CA ALA A 56 -29.56 4.44 -10.70
C ALA A 56 -30.47 5.65 -10.98
N LEU A 57 -30.77 6.48 -9.96
CA LEU A 57 -31.54 7.71 -10.12
C LEU A 57 -30.78 8.74 -10.97
N VAL A 58 -29.50 8.97 -10.68
CA VAL A 58 -28.64 9.89 -11.45
C VAL A 58 -28.51 9.43 -12.89
N ASN A 59 -28.28 8.13 -13.10
CA ASN A 59 -28.10 7.57 -14.44
C ASN A 59 -29.43 7.36 -15.20
N GLY A 60 -30.59 7.51 -14.54
CA GLY A 60 -31.90 7.24 -15.12
C GLY A 60 -32.16 5.77 -15.46
N THR A 61 -31.53 4.84 -14.74
CA THR A 61 -31.63 3.39 -14.99
C THR A 61 -32.65 2.68 -14.12
N THR A 62 -33.42 3.42 -13.30
CA THR A 62 -34.49 2.85 -12.46
C THR A 62 -35.68 2.32 -13.27
N GLY A 63 -35.87 2.81 -14.51
CA GLY A 63 -37.06 2.55 -15.32
C GLY A 63 -38.32 3.27 -14.82
N LEU A 64 -38.26 3.97 -13.68
CA LEU A 64 -39.39 4.66 -13.06
C LEU A 64 -39.30 6.18 -13.21
N PHE A 65 -38.08 6.71 -13.34
CA PHE A 65 -37.81 8.14 -13.41
C PHE A 65 -36.85 8.46 -14.55
N SER A 66 -37.00 9.64 -15.15
CA SER A 66 -35.93 10.25 -15.97
C SER A 66 -34.68 10.49 -15.11
N PRO A 67 -33.48 10.58 -15.71
CA PRO A 67 -32.26 10.91 -14.97
C PRO A 67 -32.45 12.15 -14.08
N TYR A 68 -32.03 12.05 -12.82
CA TYR A 68 -32.16 13.12 -11.84
C TYR A 68 -30.80 13.46 -11.22
N ASP A 69 -30.30 14.66 -11.46
CA ASP A 69 -28.94 15.08 -11.09
C ASP A 69 -28.78 15.52 -9.63
N PHE A 70 -29.86 15.60 -8.87
CA PHE A 70 -29.90 16.07 -7.47
C PHE A 70 -29.53 17.55 -7.26
N THR A 71 -29.61 18.41 -8.29
CA THR A 71 -29.40 19.87 -8.12
C THR A 71 -30.27 20.42 -6.98
N GLY A 72 -29.63 21.11 -6.02
CA GLY A 72 -30.31 21.68 -4.85
C GLY A 72 -30.67 20.69 -3.75
N LYS A 73 -30.25 19.42 -3.86
CA LYS A 73 -30.46 18.38 -2.85
C LYS A 73 -29.16 17.98 -2.18
N THR A 74 -29.25 17.54 -0.94
CA THR A 74 -28.14 16.96 -0.17
C THR A 74 -28.38 15.48 0.07
N VAL A 75 -27.36 14.67 -0.14
CA VAL A 75 -27.31 13.26 0.20
C VAL A 75 -26.19 13.07 1.21
N VAL A 76 -26.49 12.43 2.34
CA VAL A 76 -25.51 12.19 3.40
C VAL A 76 -25.33 10.69 3.64
N LEU A 77 -24.11 10.27 3.95
CA LEU A 77 -23.89 8.95 4.54
C LEU A 77 -24.27 8.99 6.02
N ALA A 78 -25.08 8.02 6.46
CA ALA A 78 -25.45 7.85 7.88
C ALA A 78 -24.76 6.64 8.53
N ASN A 79 -24.01 5.86 7.75
CA ASN A 79 -23.19 4.73 8.20
C ASN A 79 -22.03 4.51 7.23
N ASP A 80 -21.01 3.76 7.68
CA ASP A 80 -20.03 3.19 6.77
C ASP A 80 -20.71 2.24 5.78
N ILE A 81 -20.42 2.40 4.50
CA ILE A 81 -20.94 1.59 3.41
C ILE A 81 -19.91 0.54 3.04
N ASP A 82 -20.31 -0.74 3.08
CA ASP A 82 -19.42 -1.84 2.75
C ASP A 82 -19.70 -2.37 1.35
N MET A 83 -18.80 -2.14 0.40
CA MET A 83 -18.97 -2.59 -0.98
C MET A 83 -18.49 -4.03 -1.18
N GLU A 84 -18.54 -4.86 -0.13
CA GLU A 84 -17.90 -6.18 -0.08
C GLU A 84 -18.07 -7.00 -1.37
N SER A 85 -16.95 -7.49 -1.87
CA SER A 85 -16.83 -8.39 -3.01
C SER A 85 -17.42 -9.78 -2.72
N TYR A 86 -18.16 -10.35 -3.66
CA TYR A 86 -18.66 -11.72 -3.58
C TYR A 86 -17.56 -12.73 -3.97
N VAL A 87 -17.35 -13.76 -3.16
CA VAL A 87 -16.56 -14.93 -3.57
C VAL A 87 -17.45 -15.80 -4.44
N ASP A 88 -17.11 -15.94 -5.72
CA ASP A 88 -17.80 -16.88 -6.60
C ASP A 88 -17.51 -18.30 -6.12
N GLU A 89 -18.46 -18.91 -5.41
CA GLU A 89 -18.36 -20.24 -4.79
C GLU A 89 -17.98 -21.33 -5.80
N LYS A 90 -18.24 -21.14 -7.11
CA LYS A 90 -17.87 -22.10 -8.16
C LYS A 90 -16.41 -21.99 -8.58
N THR A 91 -15.79 -20.83 -8.39
CA THR A 91 -14.43 -20.55 -8.89
C THR A 91 -13.43 -20.20 -7.78
N SER A 92 -13.90 -20.03 -6.54
CA SER A 92 -13.11 -19.51 -5.41
C SER A 92 -12.41 -18.17 -5.72
N SER A 93 -12.91 -17.44 -6.71
CA SER A 93 -12.39 -16.12 -7.09
C SER A 93 -13.18 -15.04 -6.35
N VAL A 94 -12.47 -14.08 -5.76
CA VAL A 94 -13.09 -12.84 -5.28
C VAL A 94 -13.53 -12.06 -6.52
N LYS A 95 -14.82 -12.08 -6.84
CA LYS A 95 -15.40 -11.15 -7.79
C LYS A 95 -15.80 -9.90 -7.02
N GLY A 96 -15.16 -8.78 -7.35
CA GLY A 96 -15.66 -7.48 -6.91
C GLY A 96 -17.12 -7.32 -7.35
N CYS A 97 -17.92 -6.64 -6.53
CA CYS A 97 -19.19 -6.11 -7.02
C CYS A 97 -18.91 -5.30 -8.30
N VAL A 98 -19.73 -5.46 -9.33
CA VAL A 98 -19.62 -4.58 -10.50
C VAL A 98 -20.31 -3.27 -10.11
N TRP A 99 -19.51 -2.31 -9.63
CA TRP A 99 -20.00 -0.99 -9.28
C TRP A 99 -20.33 -0.18 -10.55
N ILE A 100 -21.52 0.41 -10.58
CA ILE A 100 -21.92 1.38 -11.60
C ILE A 100 -21.70 2.79 -11.02
N PRO A 101 -20.82 3.62 -11.61
CA PRO A 101 -20.55 4.96 -11.12
C PRO A 101 -21.80 5.84 -11.03
N ILE A 102 -21.82 6.72 -10.03
CA ILE A 102 -22.80 7.81 -9.97
C ILE A 102 -22.45 8.82 -11.06
N GLY A 103 -23.32 8.92 -12.05
CA GLY A 103 -23.13 9.71 -13.26
C GLY A 103 -22.13 9.08 -14.22
N ILE A 104 -22.64 8.49 -15.30
CA ILE A 104 -21.84 7.69 -16.25
C ILE A 104 -21.35 8.47 -17.49
N ASN A 105 -21.90 9.66 -17.75
CA ASN A 105 -21.48 10.52 -18.85
C ASN A 105 -21.86 11.99 -18.59
N TYR A 106 -21.46 12.88 -19.51
CA TYR A 106 -21.71 14.32 -19.41
C TYR A 106 -23.19 14.71 -19.34
N SER A 107 -24.14 13.89 -19.82
CA SER A 107 -25.57 14.23 -19.78
C SER A 107 -26.25 13.87 -18.45
N VAL A 108 -25.58 13.07 -17.61
CA VAL A 108 -26.14 12.55 -16.34
C VAL A 108 -25.16 12.75 -15.20
N ARG A 109 -24.61 13.97 -15.06
CA ARG A 109 -23.67 14.28 -13.98
C ARG A 109 -24.41 14.35 -12.64
N PHE A 110 -23.72 14.03 -11.54
CA PHE A 110 -24.22 14.38 -10.21
C PHE A 110 -24.00 15.88 -9.95
N ALA A 111 -25.07 16.61 -9.65
CA ALA A 111 -25.08 18.05 -9.40
C ALA A 111 -25.53 18.43 -7.97
N GLY A 112 -25.91 17.46 -7.15
CA GLY A 112 -26.24 17.67 -5.74
C GLY A 112 -25.03 17.85 -4.82
N ALA A 113 -25.30 17.89 -3.52
CA ALA A 113 -24.27 17.79 -2.48
C ALA A 113 -24.24 16.37 -1.91
N PHE A 114 -23.09 15.71 -1.95
CA PHE A 114 -22.84 14.43 -1.30
C PHE A 114 -21.88 14.65 -0.12
N ASP A 115 -22.35 14.44 1.10
CA ASP A 115 -21.58 14.60 2.33
C ASP A 115 -21.36 13.24 2.99
N GLY A 116 -20.13 12.74 2.97
CA GLY A 116 -19.79 11.50 3.63
C GLY A 116 -19.87 11.56 5.16
N GLN A 117 -19.96 12.76 5.75
CA GLN A 117 -19.95 12.97 7.20
C GLN A 117 -18.79 12.27 7.94
N GLY A 118 -17.69 12.00 7.24
CA GLY A 118 -16.55 11.23 7.75
C GLY A 118 -16.73 9.71 7.74
N TYR A 119 -17.90 9.19 7.37
CA TYR A 119 -18.10 7.77 7.09
C TYR A 119 -17.35 7.33 5.83
N ALA A 120 -17.09 6.04 5.75
CA ALA A 120 -16.35 5.45 4.67
C ALA A 120 -17.18 4.62 3.72
N ILE A 121 -16.74 4.60 2.47
CA ILE A 121 -17.08 3.57 1.50
C ILE A 121 -15.91 2.59 1.45
N LYS A 122 -16.14 1.39 1.97
CA LYS A 122 -15.13 0.33 2.14
C LYS A 122 -15.13 -0.60 0.94
N ASN A 123 -13.97 -1.19 0.64
CA ASN A 123 -13.83 -2.29 -0.31
C ASN A 123 -14.36 -1.98 -1.72
N LEU A 124 -14.32 -0.72 -2.15
CA LEU A 124 -14.77 -0.33 -3.49
C LEU A 124 -13.94 -1.06 -4.55
N VAL A 125 -14.59 -1.92 -5.34
CA VAL A 125 -13.98 -2.56 -6.51
C VAL A 125 -14.63 -2.02 -7.77
N VAL A 126 -13.83 -1.47 -8.68
CA VAL A 126 -14.29 -1.02 -9.98
C VAL A 126 -13.40 -1.63 -11.05
N GLY A 127 -13.99 -2.31 -12.03
CA GLY A 127 -13.26 -3.01 -13.09
C GLY A 127 -13.72 -2.60 -14.49
N GLY A 128 -12.79 -2.07 -15.29
CA GLY A 128 -12.95 -1.80 -16.71
C GLY A 128 -13.63 -0.47 -17.05
N GLY A 129 -13.67 -0.16 -18.34
CA GLY A 129 -14.32 1.03 -18.88
C GLY A 129 -13.49 2.32 -18.76
N LYS A 130 -13.99 3.39 -19.39
CA LYS A 130 -13.28 4.69 -19.47
C LYS A 130 -13.36 5.52 -18.19
N SER A 131 -14.34 5.29 -17.31
CA SER A 131 -14.64 6.16 -16.16
C SER A 131 -15.13 5.36 -14.94
N GLY A 132 -14.37 4.32 -14.55
CA GLY A 132 -14.69 3.51 -13.38
C GLY A 132 -14.18 4.15 -12.09
N THR A 133 -15.06 4.79 -11.32
CA THR A 133 -14.80 5.40 -10.00
C THR A 133 -16.10 5.41 -9.18
N LEU A 134 -16.11 5.94 -7.95
CA LEU A 134 -17.37 6.12 -7.21
C LEU A 134 -18.32 7.06 -7.98
N PHE A 135 -17.83 8.25 -8.38
CA PHE A 135 -18.56 9.22 -9.20
C PHE A 135 -17.93 9.35 -10.59
N GLY A 136 -18.62 8.90 -11.64
CA GLY A 136 -18.07 9.03 -12.99
C GLY A 136 -17.98 10.50 -13.43
N TYR A 137 -19.03 11.29 -13.18
CA TYR A 137 -19.08 12.71 -13.53
C TYR A 137 -19.75 13.53 -12.43
N ASN A 138 -19.01 14.50 -11.88
CA ASN A 138 -19.48 15.44 -10.85
C ASN A 138 -19.51 16.88 -11.38
N SER A 139 -20.63 17.56 -11.18
CA SER A 139 -20.78 19.02 -11.28
C SER A 139 -21.31 19.64 -9.98
N GLY A 140 -21.59 18.82 -8.96
CA GLY A 140 -22.05 19.22 -7.64
C GLY A 140 -20.90 19.29 -6.63
N THR A 141 -21.19 18.97 -5.37
CA THR A 141 -20.21 18.94 -4.28
C THR A 141 -20.08 17.54 -3.71
N ILE A 142 -18.86 17.04 -3.55
CA ILE A 142 -18.55 15.79 -2.83
C ILE A 142 -17.61 16.16 -1.68
N ARG A 143 -17.99 15.87 -0.43
CA ARG A 143 -17.16 16.22 0.73
C ARG A 143 -17.18 15.23 1.88
N ASN A 144 -16.17 15.35 2.75
CA ASN A 144 -16.04 14.58 3.99
C ASN A 144 -16.14 13.06 3.78
N LEU A 145 -15.50 12.54 2.73
CA LEU A 145 -15.64 11.14 2.32
C LEU A 145 -14.29 10.40 2.39
N VAL A 146 -14.32 9.18 2.91
CA VAL A 146 -13.18 8.25 2.89
C VAL A 146 -13.47 7.06 1.98
N ILE A 147 -12.60 6.80 1.01
CA ILE A 147 -12.54 5.50 0.32
C ILE A 147 -11.55 4.61 1.07
N ALA A 148 -12.08 3.62 1.77
CA ALA A 148 -11.36 2.76 2.71
C ALA A 148 -11.01 1.40 2.09
N GLY A 149 -9.77 1.27 1.61
CA GLY A 149 -9.33 0.11 0.85
C GLY A 149 -10.02 0.01 -0.52
N GLY A 150 -9.93 -1.16 -1.15
CA GLY A 150 -10.48 -1.38 -2.49
C GLY A 150 -9.46 -1.24 -3.63
N MET A 151 -9.94 -1.50 -4.84
CA MET A 151 -9.15 -1.54 -6.08
C MET A 151 -9.96 -0.99 -7.25
N VAL A 152 -9.45 0.07 -7.87
CA VAL A 152 -10.03 0.68 -9.06
C VAL A 152 -9.15 0.37 -10.26
N SER A 153 -9.69 -0.26 -11.28
CA SER A 153 -9.01 -0.59 -12.53
C SER A 153 -9.78 -0.02 -13.72
N THR A 154 -9.17 0.88 -14.51
CA THR A 154 -9.85 1.59 -15.62
C THR A 154 -8.94 1.80 -16.84
N ASP A 155 -9.55 2.03 -18.00
CA ASP A 155 -8.80 2.25 -19.24
C ASP A 155 -8.35 3.71 -19.43
N TYR A 156 -9.05 4.68 -18.83
CA TYR A 156 -8.81 6.09 -19.17
C TYR A 156 -8.78 7.03 -17.97
N TYR A 157 -9.89 7.29 -17.30
CA TYR A 157 -9.96 8.24 -16.18
C TYR A 157 -10.22 7.50 -14.85
N GLY A 158 -9.14 7.06 -14.20
CA GLY A 158 -9.20 6.28 -12.96
C GLY A 158 -8.88 7.11 -11.72
N ALA A 159 -9.67 6.96 -10.66
CA ALA A 159 -9.44 7.61 -9.37
C ALA A 159 -10.22 7.00 -8.20
N GLY A 160 -9.90 7.38 -6.96
CA GLY A 160 -10.66 6.94 -5.79
C GLY A 160 -12.05 7.56 -5.71
N ILE A 161 -12.16 8.87 -5.97
CA ILE A 161 -13.41 9.62 -5.76
C ILE A 161 -14.17 9.82 -7.08
N CYS A 162 -13.54 10.47 -8.08
CA CYS A 162 -14.27 10.89 -9.27
C CYS A 162 -13.47 10.78 -10.58
N SER A 163 -14.07 10.30 -11.67
CA SER A 163 -13.40 10.30 -12.98
C SER A 163 -13.31 11.70 -13.58
N HIS A 164 -14.42 12.44 -13.60
CA HIS A 164 -14.52 13.77 -14.22
C HIS A 164 -15.16 14.77 -13.26
N ASN A 165 -14.36 15.70 -12.74
CA ASN A 165 -14.85 16.76 -11.87
C ASN A 165 -14.93 18.11 -12.61
N SER A 166 -16.11 18.71 -12.60
CA SER A 166 -16.35 20.13 -12.89
C SER A 166 -17.10 20.84 -11.75
N GLY A 167 -17.25 20.17 -10.61
CA GLY A 167 -17.82 20.72 -9.38
C GLY A 167 -16.76 20.82 -8.29
N THR A 168 -17.16 20.65 -7.03
CA THR A 168 -16.26 20.71 -5.86
C THR A 168 -16.02 19.33 -5.25
N ILE A 169 -14.76 19.02 -4.95
CA ILE A 169 -14.36 17.88 -4.11
C ILE A 169 -13.54 18.43 -2.95
N ASP A 170 -13.99 18.19 -1.71
CA ASP A 170 -13.42 18.84 -0.51
C ASP A 170 -13.32 17.87 0.68
N HIS A 171 -12.20 17.87 1.41
CA HIS A 171 -12.01 16.98 2.58
C HIS A 171 -12.24 15.49 2.28
N CYS A 172 -11.69 14.99 1.17
CA CYS A 172 -11.81 13.58 0.79
C CYS A 172 -10.47 12.84 0.93
N ILE A 173 -10.53 11.58 1.37
CA ILE A 173 -9.36 10.72 1.55
C ILE A 173 -9.50 9.47 0.68
N ASN A 174 -8.49 9.19 -0.16
CA ASN A 174 -8.38 7.92 -0.87
C ASN A 174 -7.30 7.02 -0.27
N THR A 175 -7.67 5.78 0.03
CA THR A 175 -6.72 4.72 0.42
C THR A 175 -6.76 3.51 -0.53
N ALA A 176 -7.64 3.54 -1.55
CA ALA A 176 -7.76 2.49 -2.56
C ALA A 176 -6.59 2.53 -3.55
N ASN A 177 -6.25 1.36 -4.10
CA ASN A 177 -5.26 1.28 -5.18
C ASN A 177 -5.91 1.57 -6.53
N ILE A 178 -5.28 2.47 -7.30
CA ILE A 178 -5.76 2.90 -8.61
C ILE A 178 -4.81 2.38 -9.69
N PHE A 179 -5.35 1.55 -10.57
CA PHE A 179 -4.71 1.06 -11.78
C PHE A 179 -5.45 1.68 -12.97
N CYS A 180 -4.73 2.44 -13.79
CA CYS A 180 -5.33 3.07 -14.97
C CYS A 180 -4.38 2.96 -16.14
N ASN A 181 -4.86 3.05 -17.39
CA ASN A 181 -3.98 3.02 -18.56
C ASN A 181 -3.65 4.42 -19.12
N ASN A 182 -4.36 5.48 -18.69
CA ASN A 182 -4.11 6.84 -19.18
C ASN A 182 -4.01 7.91 -18.08
N TYR A 183 -5.13 8.52 -17.69
CA TYR A 183 -5.19 9.61 -16.70
C TYR A 183 -5.61 9.07 -15.33
N GLY A 184 -4.63 8.90 -14.45
CA GLY A 184 -4.84 8.38 -13.09
C GLY A 184 -4.60 9.44 -12.02
N GLY A 185 -5.55 9.63 -11.12
CA GLY A 185 -5.32 10.44 -9.92
C GLY A 185 -5.78 9.75 -8.67
N GLY A 186 -5.15 10.01 -7.53
CA GLY A 186 -5.63 9.49 -6.25
C GLY A 186 -7.06 9.92 -5.93
N ILE A 187 -7.42 11.16 -6.29
CA ILE A 187 -8.73 11.77 -6.01
C ILE A 187 -9.56 11.90 -7.29
N VAL A 188 -8.97 12.44 -8.37
CA VAL A 188 -9.68 12.66 -9.64
C VAL A 188 -8.93 12.15 -10.86
N GLY A 189 -9.64 11.61 -11.85
CA GLY A 189 -9.06 11.33 -13.17
C GLY A 189 -8.76 12.63 -13.93
N LYS A 190 -9.78 13.46 -14.13
CA LYS A 190 -9.72 14.75 -14.82
C LYS A 190 -10.51 15.83 -14.09
N ASN A 191 -9.85 16.92 -13.75
CA ASN A 191 -10.46 18.16 -13.29
C ASN A 191 -10.56 19.16 -14.45
N TYR A 192 -11.74 19.74 -14.70
CA TYR A 192 -12.00 20.61 -15.86
C TYR A 192 -13.12 21.61 -15.59
N GLY A 193 -13.29 22.61 -16.47
CA GLY A 193 -14.29 23.66 -16.27
C GLY A 193 -14.02 24.41 -14.98
N ASP A 194 -15.06 24.54 -14.15
CA ASP A 194 -15.00 25.18 -12.82
C ASP A 194 -14.63 24.20 -11.69
N GLY A 195 -13.94 23.10 -12.04
CA GLY A 195 -13.60 22.04 -11.10
C GLY A 195 -12.67 22.50 -9.98
N VAL A 196 -13.09 22.31 -8.73
CA VAL A 196 -12.37 22.64 -7.50
C VAL A 196 -12.03 21.36 -6.73
N ILE A 197 -10.78 21.22 -6.31
CA ILE A 197 -10.31 20.13 -5.45
C ILE A 197 -9.52 20.72 -4.28
N THR A 198 -10.03 20.57 -3.07
CA THR A 198 -9.44 21.17 -1.87
C THR A 198 -9.32 20.19 -0.73
N ASN A 199 -8.29 20.36 0.11
CA ASN A 199 -8.17 19.63 1.37
C ASN A 199 -8.24 18.10 1.20
N CYS A 200 -7.69 17.54 0.12
CA CYS A 200 -7.80 16.11 -0.16
C CYS A 200 -6.48 15.38 0.09
N ILE A 201 -6.59 14.12 0.51
CA ILE A 201 -5.43 13.28 0.86
C ILE A 201 -5.47 11.99 0.04
N ASN A 202 -4.38 11.68 -0.66
CA ASN A 202 -4.19 10.37 -1.27
C ASN A 202 -3.08 9.58 -0.56
N ILE A 203 -3.46 8.41 -0.04
CA ILE A 203 -2.54 7.43 0.56
C ILE A 203 -2.54 6.12 -0.28
N GLY A 204 -3.47 6.00 -1.22
CA GLY A 204 -3.56 4.88 -2.15
C GLY A 204 -2.46 4.90 -3.22
N TYR A 205 -2.05 3.72 -3.66
CA TYR A 205 -1.10 3.55 -4.75
C TYR A 205 -1.75 3.89 -6.10
N VAL A 206 -1.03 4.58 -7.00
CA VAL A 206 -1.54 4.95 -8.34
C VAL A 206 -0.51 4.56 -9.40
N GLN A 207 -0.89 3.75 -10.40
CA GLN A 207 0.03 3.26 -11.43
C GLN A 207 -0.61 3.06 -12.81
N ASN A 208 0.26 2.76 -13.79
CA ASN A 208 0.03 2.25 -15.15
C ASN A 208 -0.47 3.26 -16.18
N GLY A 209 -0.78 4.49 -15.77
CA GLY A 209 -1.24 5.53 -16.67
C GLY A 209 -0.11 6.33 -17.29
N ASN A 210 -0.33 6.82 -18.52
CA ASN A 210 0.56 7.78 -19.18
C ASN A 210 0.69 9.10 -18.40
N PHE A 211 -0.40 9.52 -17.75
CA PHE A 211 -0.49 10.74 -16.97
C PHE A 211 -1.08 10.43 -15.59
N CYS A 212 -0.23 9.91 -14.70
CA CYS A 212 -0.60 9.68 -13.31
C CYS A 212 -0.12 10.81 -12.39
N GLY A 213 -0.99 11.29 -11.51
CA GLY A 213 -0.66 12.20 -10.43
C GLY A 213 -1.13 11.70 -9.07
N GLY A 214 -0.44 12.11 -7.99
CA GLY A 214 -0.83 11.74 -6.63
C GLY A 214 -2.26 12.16 -6.25
N ILE A 215 -2.79 13.23 -6.85
CA ILE A 215 -4.16 13.74 -6.62
C ILE A 215 -4.99 13.69 -7.91
N ALA A 216 -4.44 14.17 -9.02
CA ALA A 216 -5.17 14.31 -10.29
C ALA A 216 -4.41 13.70 -11.46
N GLY A 217 -5.09 12.97 -12.35
CA GLY A 217 -4.48 12.55 -13.62
C GLY A 217 -4.27 13.74 -14.56
N SER A 218 -5.32 14.53 -14.74
CA SER A 218 -5.29 15.77 -15.52
C SER A 218 -5.98 16.91 -14.79
N ASN A 219 -5.44 18.11 -14.93
CA ASN A 219 -6.08 19.35 -14.52
C ASN A 219 -6.06 20.33 -15.69
N ALA A 220 -7.23 20.84 -16.08
CA ALA A 220 -7.33 21.80 -17.18
C ALA A 220 -6.55 23.09 -16.86
N PRO A 221 -5.91 23.73 -17.87
CA PRO A 221 -4.99 24.86 -17.64
C PRO A 221 -5.69 26.14 -17.16
N SER A 222 -7.01 26.27 -17.31
CA SER A 222 -7.80 27.42 -16.89
C SER A 222 -9.12 26.99 -16.24
N GLY A 223 -9.67 27.86 -15.38
CA GLY A 223 -10.96 27.65 -14.69
C GLY A 223 -10.91 26.72 -13.48
N THR A 224 -9.91 25.84 -13.40
CA THR A 224 -9.82 24.83 -12.34
C THR A 224 -8.96 25.27 -11.16
N VAL A 225 -9.27 24.73 -9.98
CA VAL A 225 -8.51 24.96 -8.74
C VAL A 225 -8.14 23.62 -8.13
N ILE A 226 -6.86 23.47 -7.76
CA ILE A 226 -6.41 22.45 -6.81
C ILE A 226 -5.64 23.17 -5.70
N ASN A 227 -6.04 22.97 -4.44
CA ASN A 227 -5.39 23.61 -3.30
C ASN A 227 -5.36 22.72 -2.06
N ASN A 228 -4.32 22.89 -1.21
CA ASN A 228 -4.14 22.14 0.03
C ASN A 228 -4.36 20.62 -0.11
N CYS A 229 -3.80 20.02 -1.16
CA CYS A 229 -3.91 18.58 -1.37
C CYS A 229 -2.56 17.91 -1.13
N ILE A 230 -2.56 16.76 -0.46
CA ILE A 230 -1.34 16.02 -0.15
C ILE A 230 -1.44 14.57 -0.61
N TYR A 231 -0.31 14.00 -1.02
CA TYR A 231 -0.20 12.57 -1.25
C TYR A 231 1.04 12.02 -0.56
N ASP A 232 0.93 10.78 -0.10
CA ASP A 232 2.07 10.07 0.46
C ASP A 232 3.01 9.61 -0.66
N ILE A 233 4.20 10.20 -0.77
CA ILE A 233 5.18 9.86 -1.82
C ILE A 233 5.79 8.46 -1.62
N GLN A 234 5.76 7.93 -0.40
CA GLN A 234 6.24 6.58 -0.12
C GLN A 234 5.17 5.55 -0.52
N MET A 235 3.88 5.82 -0.32
CA MET A 235 2.79 4.92 -0.74
C MET A 235 2.41 5.10 -2.21
N CYS A 236 2.51 6.32 -2.75
CA CYS A 236 2.17 6.69 -4.12
C CYS A 236 3.43 7.30 -4.78
N PRO A 237 4.30 6.47 -5.38
CA PRO A 237 5.65 6.86 -5.81
C PRO A 237 5.66 7.64 -7.14
N LEU A 238 4.74 8.59 -7.30
CA LEU A 238 4.64 9.46 -8.45
C LEU A 238 5.47 10.73 -8.25
N LYS A 239 6.11 11.16 -9.34
CA LYS A 239 6.96 12.36 -9.36
C LYS A 239 6.16 13.66 -9.28
N LYS A 240 4.85 13.61 -9.53
CA LYS A 240 3.98 14.78 -9.60
C LYS A 240 2.66 14.54 -8.87
N GLY A 241 2.12 15.60 -8.29
CA GLY A 241 0.77 15.62 -7.73
C GLY A 241 -0.32 15.60 -8.80
N CYS A 242 -0.05 16.19 -9.98
CA CYS A 242 -0.91 16.13 -11.15
C CYS A 242 -0.15 15.56 -12.35
N GLY A 243 -0.75 14.63 -13.10
CA GLY A 243 -0.09 13.95 -14.20
C GLY A 243 0.25 14.87 -15.38
N THR A 244 -0.63 15.80 -15.74
CA THR A 244 -0.45 16.66 -16.92
C THR A 244 0.28 17.98 -16.66
N ILE A 245 0.35 18.45 -15.42
CA ILE A 245 0.95 19.75 -15.07
C ILE A 245 1.67 19.69 -13.71
N ASP A 246 2.70 20.52 -13.53
CA ASP A 246 3.31 20.74 -12.21
C ASP A 246 2.46 21.73 -11.42
N ASN A 247 1.76 21.24 -10.39
CA ASN A 247 0.91 22.06 -9.53
C ASN A 247 1.52 22.15 -8.12
N LYS A 248 2.07 23.33 -7.80
CA LYS A 248 2.74 23.62 -6.51
C LYS A 248 1.83 23.55 -5.28
N ASN A 249 0.52 23.58 -5.47
CA ASN A 249 -0.45 23.49 -4.37
C ASN A 249 -0.74 22.02 -3.99
N ILE A 250 -0.19 21.06 -4.74
CA ILE A 250 -0.20 19.65 -4.38
C ILE A 250 1.17 19.28 -3.78
N LYS A 251 1.18 18.75 -2.56
CA LYS A 251 2.43 18.39 -1.87
C LYS A 251 2.55 16.87 -1.75
N GLY A 252 3.60 16.32 -2.37
CA GLY A 252 4.04 14.96 -2.06
C GLY A 252 4.88 14.99 -0.78
N LEU A 253 4.42 14.30 0.26
CA LEU A 253 5.10 14.28 1.57
C LEU A 253 5.43 12.83 1.95
N PRO A 254 6.57 12.56 2.60
CA PRO A 254 6.86 11.23 3.14
C PRO A 254 5.90 10.91 4.30
N THR A 255 5.64 9.63 4.54
CA THR A 255 4.72 9.16 5.58
C THR A 255 4.97 9.83 6.92
N SER A 256 6.24 9.95 7.35
CA SER A 256 6.61 10.59 8.62
C SER A 256 6.17 12.06 8.73
N GLN A 257 6.23 12.84 7.65
CA GLN A 257 5.79 14.24 7.65
C GLN A 257 4.27 14.37 7.67
N ILE A 258 3.56 13.48 6.97
CA ILE A 258 2.10 13.44 7.00
C ILE A 258 1.61 13.11 8.41
N LEU A 259 2.18 12.09 9.06
CA LEU A 259 1.83 11.71 10.43
C LEU A 259 2.11 12.81 11.45
N ALA A 260 3.21 13.56 11.27
CA ALA A 260 3.52 14.72 12.10
C ALA A 260 2.59 15.93 11.82
N GLY A 261 1.71 15.82 10.83
CA GLY A 261 0.81 16.88 10.40
C GLY A 261 1.52 18.05 9.71
N LEU A 262 2.75 17.90 9.27
CA LEU A 262 3.59 19.03 8.84
C LEU A 262 3.19 19.50 7.44
N ASN A 263 3.29 20.81 7.19
CA ASN A 263 3.21 21.42 5.87
C ASN A 263 1.86 21.28 5.12
N PHE A 264 0.75 21.00 5.82
CA PHE A 264 -0.60 21.11 5.25
C PHE A 264 -1.55 21.82 6.22
N ASP A 265 -2.59 22.46 5.69
CA ASP A 265 -3.65 23.03 6.52
C ASP A 265 -4.53 21.88 7.03
N ARG A 266 -4.56 21.76 8.37
CA ARG A 266 -5.20 20.68 9.11
C ARG A 266 -6.68 20.95 9.40
N THR A 267 -7.21 22.08 8.95
CA THR A 267 -8.64 22.39 9.11
C THR A 267 -9.46 21.21 8.57
N GLY A 268 -10.42 20.72 9.36
CA GLY A 268 -11.23 19.55 9.02
C GLY A 268 -10.57 18.19 9.22
N PHE A 269 -9.31 18.13 9.69
CA PHE A 269 -8.59 16.90 9.98
C PHE A 269 -8.19 16.76 11.44
N VAL A 270 -8.38 15.56 11.98
CA VAL A 270 -7.85 15.13 13.28
C VAL A 270 -6.51 14.43 13.05
N ILE A 271 -5.49 14.88 13.79
CA ILE A 271 -4.17 14.24 13.85
C ILE A 271 -4.12 13.41 15.13
N GLU A 272 -3.95 12.11 14.98
CA GLU A 272 -3.90 11.15 16.07
C GLU A 272 -2.61 10.34 15.95
N ASP A 273 -1.91 10.16 17.08
CA ASP A 273 -0.65 9.43 17.09
C ASP A 273 -0.86 8.02 16.52
N GLY A 274 -0.11 7.72 15.47
CA GLY A 274 -0.11 6.40 14.85
C GLY A 274 -1.10 6.18 13.70
N LEU A 275 -1.88 7.18 13.30
CA LEU A 275 -2.76 7.13 12.12
C LEU A 275 -2.45 8.25 11.13
N TYR A 276 -2.73 8.02 9.85
CA TYR A 276 -2.84 9.13 8.89
C TYR A 276 -3.93 10.12 9.33
N PRO A 277 -3.84 11.40 8.90
CA PRO A 277 -4.88 12.40 9.16
C PRO A 277 -6.25 11.87 8.76
N ARG A 278 -7.24 12.09 9.62
CA ARG A 278 -8.59 11.56 9.44
C ARG A 278 -9.62 12.64 9.57
N LEU A 279 -10.79 12.41 8.99
CA LEU A 279 -11.94 13.28 9.20
C LEU A 279 -12.47 13.16 10.64
N GLU A 280 -13.13 14.20 11.12
CA GLU A 280 -13.75 14.21 12.43
C GLU A 280 -15.01 13.35 12.45
N ILE A 281 -14.99 12.26 13.22
CA ILE A 281 -16.12 11.39 13.54
C ILE A 281 -16.10 11.09 15.03
N SER A 282 -17.28 10.82 15.61
CA SER A 282 -17.44 10.63 17.07
C SER A 282 -16.64 9.44 17.62
N THR A 283 -16.51 8.37 16.84
CA THR A 283 -15.71 7.19 17.19
C THR A 283 -15.07 6.58 15.95
N ILE A 284 -13.78 6.27 16.01
CA ILE A 284 -13.11 5.51 14.96
C ILE A 284 -13.29 4.00 15.18
N ASN A 285 -13.81 3.30 14.18
CA ASN A 285 -13.95 1.85 14.19
C ASN A 285 -12.72 1.15 13.58
N ASP A 286 -12.69 -0.18 13.67
CA ASP A 286 -11.56 -0.98 13.19
C ASP A 286 -11.34 -0.86 11.68
N ALA A 287 -12.40 -0.65 10.90
CA ALA A 287 -12.30 -0.43 9.47
C ALA A 287 -11.53 0.86 9.15
N MET A 288 -11.82 1.95 9.84
CA MET A 288 -11.11 3.22 9.65
C MET A 288 -9.69 3.16 10.17
N ARG A 289 -9.45 2.45 11.27
CA ARG A 289 -8.08 2.17 11.72
C ARG A 289 -7.30 1.40 10.65
N ALA A 290 -7.89 0.38 10.02
CA ALA A 290 -7.23 -0.37 8.95
C ALA A 290 -6.94 0.51 7.72
N ALA A 291 -7.89 1.32 7.29
CA ALA A 291 -7.72 2.24 6.15
C ALA A 291 -6.58 3.24 6.39
N LEU A 292 -6.49 3.79 7.61
CA LEU A 292 -5.59 4.90 7.95
C LEU A 292 -4.30 4.46 8.66
N SER A 293 -4.08 3.16 8.85
CA SER A 293 -2.85 2.64 9.45
C SER A 293 -1.64 2.86 8.53
N PRO A 294 -0.58 3.51 9.01
CA PRO A 294 0.61 3.80 8.22
C PRO A 294 1.58 2.62 8.15
N VAL A 295 2.17 2.43 6.97
CA VAL A 295 3.37 1.64 6.74
C VAL A 295 4.52 2.62 6.55
N LYS A 296 5.51 2.61 7.44
CA LYS A 296 6.64 3.55 7.48
C LYS A 296 7.80 2.98 6.69
N LEU A 297 7.87 3.28 5.40
CA LEU A 297 8.98 2.86 4.56
C LEU A 297 10.27 3.63 4.92
N PRO A 298 11.45 3.05 4.65
CA PRO A 298 12.72 3.68 4.96
C PRO A 298 12.87 5.02 4.22
N GLU A 299 13.58 5.97 4.82
CA GLU A 299 13.80 7.29 4.20
C GLU A 299 14.39 7.18 2.79
N GLY A 300 13.83 7.95 1.85
CA GLY A 300 14.19 7.93 0.44
C GLY A 300 13.66 6.73 -0.36
N GLN A 301 12.91 5.82 0.26
CA GLN A 301 12.30 4.66 -0.40
C GLN A 301 10.78 4.81 -0.49
N SER A 302 10.21 4.08 -1.45
CA SER A 302 8.78 4.08 -1.72
C SER A 302 8.31 2.69 -2.14
N ALA A 303 7.00 2.51 -2.23
CA ALA A 303 6.33 1.29 -2.67
C ALA A 303 6.84 0.77 -4.02
N ALA A 304 7.43 1.62 -4.88
CA ALA A 304 8.02 1.20 -6.14
C ALA A 304 9.37 0.47 -5.99
N GLY A 305 10.01 0.52 -4.81
CA GLY A 305 11.29 -0.13 -4.55
C GLY A 305 11.70 0.02 -3.09
N VAL A 306 11.56 -1.07 -2.33
CA VAL A 306 11.95 -1.13 -0.92
C VAL A 306 13.07 -2.16 -0.77
N SER A 307 14.19 -1.74 -0.18
CA SER A 307 15.42 -2.52 -0.07
C SER A 307 15.94 -2.69 1.36
N ARG A 308 15.30 -2.05 2.33
CA ARG A 308 15.63 -2.20 3.76
C ARG A 308 14.37 -2.62 4.51
N ASN A 309 14.58 -3.36 5.61
CA ASN A 309 13.51 -3.64 6.56
C ASN A 309 12.89 -2.34 7.07
N PHE A 310 11.62 -2.41 7.39
CA PHE A 310 10.81 -1.24 7.74
C PHE A 310 9.74 -1.62 8.75
N GLU A 311 8.90 -0.67 9.12
CA GLU A 311 7.92 -0.87 10.19
C GLU A 311 6.53 -0.46 9.73
N PHE A 312 5.51 -0.99 10.40
CA PHE A 312 4.15 -0.49 10.33
C PHE A 312 3.70 -0.11 11.74
N VAL A 313 2.72 0.80 11.83
CA VAL A 313 2.13 1.14 13.13
C VAL A 313 0.99 0.18 13.40
N LYS A 314 1.06 -0.54 14.52
CA LYS A 314 -0.02 -1.40 15.00
C LYS A 314 -1.17 -0.54 15.52
N SER A 315 -2.36 -0.74 14.97
CA SER A 315 -3.60 -0.13 15.44
C SER A 315 -4.46 -1.15 16.21
N PRO A 316 -5.17 -0.74 17.28
CA PRO A 316 -6.10 -1.63 17.98
C PRO A 316 -7.18 -2.18 17.04
N GLY A 317 -7.53 -3.46 17.16
CA GLY A 317 -8.56 -4.11 16.33
C GLY A 317 -8.18 -4.28 14.85
N VAL A 318 -6.89 -4.11 14.52
CA VAL A 318 -6.36 -4.26 13.16
C VAL A 318 -5.33 -5.37 13.09
N ASP A 319 -5.54 -6.30 12.17
CA ASP A 319 -4.65 -7.39 11.84
C ASP A 319 -3.78 -7.05 10.63
N TYR A 320 -2.54 -7.53 10.65
CA TYR A 320 -1.55 -7.30 9.59
C TYR A 320 -1.00 -8.63 9.13
N SER A 321 -0.98 -8.85 7.81
CA SER A 321 -0.35 -10.03 7.22
C SER A 321 0.35 -9.69 5.91
N SER A 322 1.22 -10.60 5.45
CA SER A 322 1.86 -10.50 4.14
C SER A 322 1.11 -11.36 3.14
N SER A 323 0.98 -10.89 1.90
CA SER A 323 0.46 -11.71 0.80
C SER A 323 1.41 -12.87 0.44
N ASN A 324 2.69 -12.77 0.80
CA ASN A 324 3.67 -13.84 0.58
C ASN A 324 4.84 -13.76 1.57
N THR A 325 4.80 -14.63 2.59
CA THR A 325 5.82 -14.70 3.66
C THR A 325 7.18 -15.20 3.20
N THR A 326 7.30 -15.73 1.97
CA THR A 326 8.59 -16.08 1.36
C THR A 326 9.43 -14.84 1.07
N PHE A 327 8.79 -13.70 0.76
CA PHE A 327 9.48 -12.48 0.33
C PHE A 327 9.40 -11.33 1.32
N LEU A 328 8.34 -11.29 2.14
CA LEU A 328 8.15 -10.30 3.19
C LEU A 328 7.47 -10.96 4.39
N GLU A 329 8.16 -11.01 5.53
CA GLU A 329 7.60 -11.50 6.79
C GLU A 329 7.29 -10.33 7.72
N LEU A 330 6.19 -10.46 8.48
CA LEU A 330 5.84 -9.52 9.53
C LEU A 330 6.12 -10.18 10.88
N VAL A 331 7.00 -9.56 11.67
CA VAL A 331 7.32 -9.99 13.04
C VAL A 331 7.12 -8.80 13.94
N ASP A 332 6.20 -8.93 14.90
CA ASP A 332 5.72 -7.82 15.72
C ASP A 332 5.24 -6.63 14.87
N ASN A 333 5.92 -5.48 14.94
CA ASN A 333 5.62 -4.27 14.15
C ASN A 333 6.62 -4.04 13.00
N LYS A 334 7.47 -5.05 12.73
CA LYS A 334 8.52 -4.99 11.72
C LYS A 334 8.15 -5.78 10.48
N CYS A 335 8.62 -5.28 9.36
CA CYS A 335 8.54 -5.88 8.03
C CYS A 335 9.95 -6.29 7.59
N GLU A 336 10.18 -7.58 7.52
CA GLU A 336 11.47 -8.18 7.16
C GLU A 336 11.46 -8.63 5.70
N LEU A 337 12.32 -8.04 4.88
CA LEU A 337 12.47 -8.41 3.48
C LEU A 337 13.30 -9.69 3.36
N LYS A 338 12.71 -10.72 2.73
CA LYS A 338 13.32 -12.04 2.53
C LYS A 338 13.71 -12.33 1.07
N GLY A 339 13.20 -11.54 0.12
CA GLY A 339 13.58 -11.65 -1.29
C GLY A 339 12.93 -10.57 -2.15
N SER A 340 13.20 -10.61 -3.47
CA SER A 340 12.67 -9.64 -4.43
C SER A 340 11.38 -10.13 -5.06
N ALA A 341 10.29 -9.40 -4.87
CA ALA A 341 8.98 -9.68 -5.44
C ALA A 341 8.07 -8.45 -5.31
N CYS A 342 6.99 -8.42 -6.08
CA CYS A 342 5.83 -7.61 -5.74
C CYS A 342 5.02 -8.37 -4.67
N VAL A 343 4.84 -7.74 -3.51
CA VAL A 343 4.10 -8.27 -2.36
C VAL A 343 3.19 -7.19 -1.81
N SER A 344 2.16 -7.59 -1.07
CA SER A 344 1.28 -6.64 -0.39
C SER A 344 1.32 -6.89 1.10
N ILE A 345 1.36 -5.80 1.88
CA ILE A 345 0.92 -5.85 3.27
C ILE A 345 -0.61 -5.74 3.25
N ILE A 346 -1.26 -6.71 3.86
CA ILE A 346 -2.71 -6.79 3.98
C ILE A 346 -3.06 -6.30 5.38
N ILE A 347 -3.79 -5.18 5.44
CA ILE A 347 -4.22 -4.53 6.68
C ILE A 347 -5.73 -4.74 6.79
N LYS A 348 -6.18 -5.49 7.79
CA LYS A 348 -7.59 -5.85 7.99
C LYS A 348 -8.10 -5.32 9.33
N GLY A 349 -9.27 -4.72 9.33
CA GLY A 349 -9.93 -4.27 10.56
C GLY A 349 -11.43 -4.16 10.32
N GLY A 350 -12.23 -4.80 11.18
CA GLY A 350 -13.64 -5.06 10.88
C GLY A 350 -13.78 -5.70 9.49
N ASN A 351 -14.66 -5.14 8.67
CA ASN A 351 -14.87 -5.62 7.29
C ASN A 351 -13.99 -4.92 6.24
N CYS A 352 -13.10 -3.99 6.61
CA CYS A 352 -12.24 -3.31 5.63
C CYS A 352 -10.96 -4.11 5.37
N THR A 353 -10.58 -4.26 4.09
CA THR A 353 -9.25 -4.74 3.71
C THR A 353 -8.52 -3.69 2.86
N ARG A 354 -7.37 -3.23 3.34
CA ARG A 354 -6.45 -2.35 2.61
C ARG A 354 -5.19 -3.12 2.20
N TYR A 355 -4.79 -2.94 0.96
CA TYR A 355 -3.56 -3.52 0.40
C TYR A 355 -2.52 -2.43 0.18
N VAL A 356 -1.38 -2.53 0.88
CA VAL A 356 -0.20 -1.70 0.61
C VAL A 356 0.73 -2.49 -0.30
N ASN A 357 0.69 -2.19 -1.60
CA ASN A 357 1.49 -2.89 -2.60
C ASN A 357 2.92 -2.38 -2.56
N ILE A 358 3.88 -3.30 -2.46
CA ILE A 358 5.30 -3.00 -2.34
C ILE A 358 6.05 -3.86 -3.34
N ARG A 359 6.91 -3.22 -4.13
CA ARG A 359 7.98 -3.90 -4.83
C ARG A 359 9.16 -4.03 -3.86
N SER A 360 9.25 -5.20 -3.24
CA SER A 360 10.50 -5.56 -2.56
C SER A 360 11.57 -5.70 -3.63
N THR A 361 12.52 -4.80 -3.56
CA THR A 361 13.77 -4.90 -4.28
C THR A 361 14.77 -5.22 -3.19
N MET A 362 14.88 -6.48 -2.78
CA MET A 362 16.15 -6.89 -2.20
C MET A 362 17.16 -6.54 -3.30
N PRO A 363 18.07 -5.58 -3.08
CA PRO A 363 19.35 -5.78 -3.71
C PRO A 363 19.76 -7.16 -3.13
N HIS A 364 20.46 -7.99 -3.87
CA HIS A 364 21.50 -8.72 -3.14
C HIS A 364 22.27 -7.61 -2.42
N ALA A 365 21.95 -7.33 -1.14
CA ALA A 365 22.23 -6.05 -0.48
C ALA A 365 23.59 -5.62 -0.93
N LEU A 366 23.70 -4.60 -1.82
CA LEU A 366 24.87 -4.39 -2.71
C LEU A 366 26.08 -4.83 -1.92
N VAL A 367 26.49 -6.07 -2.16
CA VAL A 367 27.48 -6.67 -1.31
C VAL A 367 28.68 -5.89 -1.78
N THR A 368 29.13 -4.91 -1.03
CA THR A 368 30.25 -4.07 -1.48
C THR A 368 31.55 -4.69 -1.02
N GLY A 369 31.46 -5.73 -0.19
CA GLY A 369 32.60 -6.27 0.52
C GLY A 369 33.15 -5.23 1.50
N THR A 370 32.33 -4.35 2.07
CA THR A 370 32.76 -3.36 3.07
C THR A 370 32.34 -3.79 4.48
N ASN A 371 32.91 -3.18 5.52
CA ASN A 371 32.56 -3.49 6.92
C ASN A 371 31.05 -3.40 7.21
N ASN A 372 30.38 -2.41 6.60
CA ASN A 372 28.93 -2.19 6.79
C ASN A 372 28.06 -3.02 5.83
N SER A 373 28.65 -3.66 4.82
CA SER A 373 27.97 -4.55 3.87
C SER A 373 28.89 -5.70 3.44
N PRO A 374 29.16 -6.66 4.34
CA PRO A 374 30.06 -7.77 4.06
C PRO A 374 29.43 -8.80 3.12
N ILE A 375 30.29 -9.54 2.41
CA ILE A 375 29.91 -10.73 1.65
C ILE A 375 29.43 -11.80 2.62
N ARG A 376 28.15 -12.13 2.49
CA ARG A 376 27.43 -13.06 3.37
C ARG A 376 27.71 -14.50 2.98
N ILE A 377 28.02 -15.35 3.96
CA ILE A 377 28.20 -16.79 3.81
C ILE A 377 27.16 -17.50 4.68
N LYS A 378 26.24 -18.24 4.06
CA LYS A 378 25.01 -18.71 4.70
C LYS A 378 25.03 -20.17 5.15
N ASN A 379 25.80 -21.01 4.47
CA ASN A 379 25.79 -22.45 4.68
C ASN A 379 27.14 -23.06 4.29
N TYR A 380 27.26 -24.38 4.51
CA TYR A 380 28.48 -25.14 4.24
C TYR A 380 28.98 -25.01 2.79
N ASP A 381 28.09 -25.14 1.80
CA ASP A 381 28.48 -25.07 0.39
C ASP A 381 29.07 -23.71 0.01
N GLU A 382 28.45 -22.63 0.49
CA GLU A 382 28.97 -21.28 0.30
C GLU A 382 30.31 -21.06 1.03
N PHE A 383 30.51 -21.70 2.18
CA PHE A 383 31.73 -21.62 2.95
C PHE A 383 32.90 -22.33 2.25
N ILE A 384 32.65 -23.50 1.66
CA ILE A 384 33.63 -24.21 0.84
C ILE A 384 33.97 -23.44 -0.44
N GLN A 385 32.99 -22.85 -1.11
CA GLN A 385 33.25 -21.99 -2.27
C GLN A 385 34.12 -20.78 -1.91
N PHE A 386 33.90 -20.17 -0.73
CA PHE A 386 34.75 -19.10 -0.22
C PHE A 386 36.18 -19.59 0.04
N ALA A 387 36.33 -20.72 0.74
CA ALA A 387 37.64 -21.32 1.02
C ALA A 387 38.44 -21.61 -0.26
N ASN A 388 37.80 -22.19 -1.27
CA ASN A 388 38.40 -22.46 -2.57
C ASN A 388 38.77 -21.17 -3.31
N ALA A 389 37.93 -20.14 -3.26
CA ALA A 389 38.23 -18.87 -3.91
C ALA A 389 39.49 -18.21 -3.36
N VAL A 390 39.73 -18.32 -2.04
CA VAL A 390 41.00 -17.88 -1.43
C VAL A 390 42.15 -18.76 -1.92
N ASN A 391 42.04 -20.07 -1.76
CA ASN A 391 43.13 -21.02 -2.03
C ASN A 391 43.60 -21.02 -3.49
N TYR A 392 42.69 -20.80 -4.44
CA TYR A 392 42.96 -20.80 -5.86
C TYR A 392 43.00 -19.40 -6.48
N CYS A 393 42.87 -18.35 -5.65
CA CYS A 393 42.85 -16.96 -6.09
C CYS A 393 41.80 -16.69 -7.19
N THR A 394 40.57 -17.19 -7.01
CA THR A 394 39.45 -17.05 -7.96
C THR A 394 38.34 -16.15 -7.42
N ASN A 395 37.40 -15.77 -8.30
CA ASN A 395 36.30 -14.89 -7.91
C ASN A 395 35.31 -15.59 -6.98
N TYR A 396 34.79 -14.87 -5.99
CA TYR A 396 33.72 -15.34 -5.10
C TYR A 396 32.56 -14.36 -5.08
N LYS A 397 31.34 -14.83 -5.43
CA LYS A 397 30.11 -14.02 -5.47
C LYS A 397 30.26 -12.67 -6.20
N GLY A 398 31.02 -12.68 -7.30
CA GLY A 398 31.27 -11.49 -8.12
C GLY A 398 32.44 -10.61 -7.68
N PHE A 399 33.12 -10.95 -6.57
CA PHE A 399 34.32 -10.27 -6.09
C PHE A 399 35.56 -10.97 -6.59
N ALA A 400 36.48 -10.22 -7.21
CA ALA A 400 37.77 -10.75 -7.61
C ALA A 400 38.67 -10.95 -6.40
N CYS A 401 39.42 -12.06 -6.35
CA CYS A 401 40.45 -12.29 -5.34
C CYS A 401 41.71 -11.49 -5.69
N ILE A 402 41.61 -10.17 -5.62
CA ILE A 402 42.76 -9.28 -5.78
C ILE A 402 43.51 -9.29 -4.45
N ASP A 403 44.78 -9.69 -4.50
CA ASP A 403 45.67 -9.74 -3.33
C ASP A 403 45.01 -10.46 -2.14
N GLY A 404 44.47 -11.66 -2.34
CA GLY A 404 43.87 -12.45 -1.25
C GLY A 404 42.59 -11.87 -0.66
N PHE A 405 41.80 -11.13 -1.45
CA PHE A 405 40.62 -10.37 -1.03
C PHE A 405 40.91 -9.21 -0.07
N LYS A 406 42.05 -8.53 -0.27
CA LYS A 406 42.39 -7.34 0.51
C LYS A 406 41.26 -6.31 0.49
N ASP A 407 41.00 -5.71 1.65
CA ASP A 407 39.92 -4.72 1.90
C ASP A 407 38.48 -5.22 1.70
N VAL A 408 38.29 -6.53 1.43
CA VAL A 408 36.97 -7.16 1.30
C VAL A 408 36.55 -7.78 2.62
N TYR A 409 35.29 -7.58 2.99
CA TYR A 409 34.70 -8.05 4.25
C TYR A 409 33.72 -9.21 4.01
N PHE A 410 33.79 -10.24 4.85
CA PHE A 410 33.01 -11.47 4.82
C PHE A 410 32.36 -11.75 6.18
N ALA A 411 31.14 -12.28 6.17
CA ALA A 411 30.37 -12.53 7.40
C ALA A 411 29.59 -13.84 7.32
N LEU A 412 29.70 -14.68 8.36
CA LEU A 412 28.77 -15.80 8.55
C LEU A 412 27.38 -15.29 8.91
N MET A 413 26.35 -15.87 8.30
CA MET A 413 24.93 -15.56 8.57
C MET A 413 24.20 -16.69 9.30
N GLY A 414 24.92 -17.76 9.63
CA GLY A 414 24.40 -18.95 10.26
C GLY A 414 25.54 -19.88 10.66
N ASN A 415 25.22 -20.88 11.48
CA ASN A 415 26.19 -21.89 11.86
C ASN A 415 26.59 -22.75 10.65
N ILE A 416 27.87 -23.12 10.59
CA ILE A 416 28.43 -24.00 9.57
C ILE A 416 28.72 -25.35 10.21
N TYR A 417 28.19 -26.42 9.64
CA TYR A 417 28.46 -27.78 10.08
C TYR A 417 29.22 -28.51 8.97
N ILE A 418 30.51 -28.75 9.19
CA ILE A 418 31.33 -29.49 8.22
C ILE A 418 30.93 -30.97 8.29
N PRO A 419 30.65 -31.64 7.15
CA PRO A 419 30.34 -33.06 7.15
C PRO A 419 31.51 -33.88 7.72
N LYS A 420 31.23 -34.83 8.61
CA LYS A 420 32.27 -35.64 9.29
C LYS A 420 33.15 -36.46 8.34
N SER A 421 32.67 -36.74 7.12
CA SER A 421 33.41 -37.45 6.08
C SER A 421 34.47 -36.60 5.40
N GLU A 422 34.47 -35.28 5.61
CA GLU A 422 35.34 -34.33 4.92
C GLU A 422 36.64 -34.12 5.69
N ASN A 423 37.76 -34.14 4.97
CA ASN A 423 39.05 -33.71 5.49
C ASN A 423 39.25 -32.23 5.13
N TRP A 424 39.04 -31.36 6.11
CA TRP A 424 39.04 -29.91 5.90
C TRP A 424 40.36 -29.45 5.25
N GLN A 425 40.22 -28.60 4.24
CA GLN A 425 41.33 -27.89 3.61
C GLN A 425 41.42 -26.48 4.23
N PRO A 426 42.52 -26.16 4.95
CA PRO A 426 42.72 -24.83 5.49
C PRO A 426 42.59 -23.71 4.44
N ILE A 427 42.04 -22.57 4.86
CA ILE A 427 41.86 -21.38 4.01
C ILE A 427 43.15 -20.57 3.94
N GLY A 428 43.64 -20.32 2.74
CA GLY A 428 44.89 -19.62 2.46
C GLY A 428 46.11 -20.54 2.38
N THR A 429 47.02 -20.23 1.45
CA THR A 429 48.31 -20.92 1.25
C THR A 429 49.46 -19.91 1.23
N PRO A 430 50.74 -20.32 1.37
CA PRO A 430 51.87 -19.39 1.25
C PRO A 430 51.91 -18.59 -0.06
N SER A 431 51.38 -19.14 -1.17
CA SER A 431 51.28 -18.46 -2.47
C SER A 431 49.95 -17.71 -2.69
N ALA A 432 48.96 -17.93 -1.83
CA ALA A 432 47.64 -17.29 -1.89
C ALA A 432 47.10 -17.08 -0.47
N PRO A 433 47.68 -16.14 0.31
CA PRO A 433 47.25 -15.86 1.67
C PRO A 433 45.86 -15.23 1.71
N PHE A 434 45.08 -15.48 2.77
CA PHE A 434 43.88 -14.69 3.02
C PHE A 434 44.26 -13.31 3.58
N ASN A 435 43.91 -12.24 2.86
CA ASN A 435 44.21 -10.85 3.23
C ASN A 435 42.94 -10.02 3.50
N GLY A 436 41.75 -10.64 3.47
CA GLY A 436 40.47 -9.97 3.70
C GLY A 436 40.09 -9.86 5.18
N ASN A 437 38.82 -9.53 5.43
CA ASN A 437 38.25 -9.41 6.78
C ASN A 437 37.12 -10.44 6.96
N PHE A 438 37.32 -11.45 7.80
CA PHE A 438 36.33 -12.48 8.08
C PHE A 438 35.76 -12.33 9.50
N SER A 439 34.44 -12.23 9.62
CA SER A 439 33.75 -12.23 10.92
C SER A 439 32.79 -13.40 11.03
N GLY A 440 32.92 -14.18 12.10
CA GLY A 440 31.97 -15.23 12.42
C GLY A 440 30.66 -14.70 13.00
N TYR A 441 30.60 -13.42 13.40
CA TYR A 441 29.41 -12.79 14.01
C TYR A 441 28.80 -13.57 15.20
N GLY A 442 29.59 -14.39 15.88
CA GLY A 442 29.13 -15.22 17.00
C GLY A 442 28.51 -16.55 16.58
N HIS A 443 28.47 -16.86 15.28
CA HIS A 443 28.10 -18.18 14.77
C HIS A 443 29.21 -19.21 14.97
N VAL A 444 28.79 -20.47 14.97
CA VAL A 444 29.66 -21.63 15.18
C VAL A 444 30.05 -22.25 13.84
N ILE A 445 31.32 -22.61 13.70
CA ILE A 445 31.79 -23.60 12.71
C ILE A 445 32.10 -24.89 13.48
N ALA A 446 31.40 -25.97 13.14
CA ALA A 446 31.45 -27.22 13.87
C ALA A 446 31.91 -28.40 13.02
N ASN A 447 32.40 -29.43 13.71
CA ASN A 447 32.81 -30.73 13.15
C ASN A 447 33.98 -30.65 12.15
N MET A 448 34.88 -29.69 12.31
CA MET A 448 36.06 -29.56 11.45
C MET A 448 37.06 -30.69 11.76
N ASN A 449 37.38 -31.53 10.79
CA ASN A 449 38.37 -32.60 10.91
C ASN A 449 39.59 -32.26 10.04
N ILE A 450 40.79 -32.21 10.62
CA ILE A 450 42.04 -31.90 9.89
C ILE A 450 43.03 -33.07 10.02
N MET A 451 42.88 -34.09 9.20
CA MET A 451 43.79 -35.24 9.16
C MET A 451 44.88 -35.04 8.10
N ARG A 452 45.87 -34.20 8.44
CA ARG A 452 46.98 -33.80 7.55
C ARG A 452 48.33 -33.79 8.30
N PRO A 453 48.85 -34.95 8.72
CA PRO A 453 49.97 -35.05 9.67
C PRO A 453 51.33 -34.58 9.13
N LEU A 454 51.48 -34.50 7.81
CA LEU A 454 52.72 -34.05 7.15
C LEU A 454 52.60 -32.63 6.59
N ASP A 455 51.39 -32.05 6.58
CA ASP A 455 51.17 -30.72 6.05
C ASP A 455 51.58 -29.67 7.11
N LYS A 456 52.22 -28.61 6.64
CA LYS A 456 52.40 -27.39 7.45
C LYS A 456 51.15 -26.52 7.30
N TYR A 457 50.89 -25.65 8.28
CA TYR A 457 49.81 -24.65 8.22
C TYR A 457 48.38 -25.23 8.35
N CYS A 458 48.19 -26.16 9.29
CA CYS A 458 46.89 -26.76 9.59
C CYS A 458 46.06 -25.88 10.54
N GLY A 459 44.83 -25.55 10.15
CA GLY A 459 43.88 -24.74 10.91
C GLY A 459 42.62 -24.41 10.09
N LEU A 460 41.72 -23.58 10.64
CA LEU A 460 40.60 -23.05 9.85
C LEU A 460 41.14 -22.23 8.66
N PHE A 461 42.08 -21.33 8.96
CA PHE A 461 42.90 -20.63 7.98
C PHE A 461 44.33 -21.15 8.11
N GLY A 462 44.92 -21.59 7.00
CA GLY A 462 46.30 -22.06 6.95
C GLY A 462 47.28 -20.90 6.84
N TYR A 463 46.97 -19.91 6.00
CA TYR A 463 47.81 -18.73 5.83
C TYR A 463 46.96 -17.46 5.75
N ASN A 464 47.08 -16.58 6.74
CA ASN A 464 46.28 -15.36 6.88
C ASN A 464 47.17 -14.14 7.18
N ASN A 465 47.06 -13.07 6.38
CA ASN A 465 47.54 -11.73 6.73
C ASN A 465 46.39 -10.74 7.01
N GLY A 466 45.14 -11.18 6.85
CA GLY A 466 43.94 -10.38 7.07
C GLY A 466 43.43 -10.43 8.51
N THR A 467 42.18 -10.02 8.69
CA THR A 467 41.50 -10.00 10.00
C THR A 467 40.55 -11.18 10.13
N ILE A 468 40.63 -11.91 11.24
CA ILE A 468 39.65 -12.94 11.63
C ILE A 468 39.08 -12.54 12.98
N SER A 469 37.75 -12.46 13.09
CA SER A 469 37.09 -11.99 14.32
C SER A 469 35.79 -12.76 14.61
N LYS A 470 35.42 -12.86 15.89
CA LYS A 470 34.11 -13.39 16.34
C LYS A 470 33.76 -14.78 15.78
N VAL A 471 34.77 -15.63 15.58
CA VAL A 471 34.60 -17.03 15.13
C VAL A 471 34.56 -17.95 16.35
N CYS A 472 33.57 -18.82 16.42
CA CYS A 472 33.50 -19.90 17.40
C CYS A 472 33.71 -21.25 16.70
N LEU A 473 34.69 -22.03 17.14
CA LEU A 473 34.93 -23.40 16.67
C LEU A 473 34.42 -24.40 17.70
N VAL A 474 33.58 -25.35 17.31
CA VAL A 474 32.98 -26.33 18.23
C VAL A 474 33.07 -27.75 17.69
N GLY A 475 33.77 -28.63 18.40
CA GLY A 475 33.97 -30.03 18.01
C GLY A 475 34.88 -30.20 16.79
N GLY A 476 35.37 -31.42 16.57
CA GLY A 476 36.41 -31.71 15.57
C GLY A 476 37.64 -32.39 16.20
N HIS A 477 38.51 -32.96 15.36
CA HIS A 477 39.75 -33.63 15.74
C HIS A 477 40.90 -33.25 14.80
#